data_AF-A0A9X2S2J7-F1
#
_entry.id   AF-A0A9X2S2J7-F1
#
_cell.length_a   1.000
_cell.length_b   1.000
_cell.length_c   1.000
_cell.angle_alpha   90.00
_cell.angle_beta   90.00
_cell.angle_gamma   90.00
#
_symmetry.space_group_name_H-M   'P 1'
#
loop_
_entity.id
_entity.type
_entity.pdbx_description
1 polymer ?
#
loop_
_entity_poly.entity_id
_entity_poly.type
_entity_poly.pdbx_seq_one_letter_code
_entity_poly.pdbx_strand_id
1 'polypeptide(L)' 'MATVDFDKIKQEFIDSDVDGKIRIYTTTEGLSVEQFRELLRYYPIQYLSKLEKAMG' A
#
# COMPACT_ATOMS: atom_id res chain seq x y z
N MET A 1 -2.80 -19.55 -10.79
CA MET A 1 -3.10 -18.68 -9.64
C MET A 1 -1.92 -17.74 -9.49
N ALA A 2 -2.07 -16.46 -9.83
CA ALA A 2 -1.05 -15.47 -9.51
C ALA A 2 -1.14 -15.21 -8.01
N THR A 3 -0.26 -15.82 -7.23
CA THR A 3 -0.10 -15.50 -5.81
C THR A 3 0.45 -14.09 -5.75
N VAL A 4 -0.36 -13.14 -5.32
CA VAL A 4 0.08 -11.76 -5.09
C VAL A 4 1.23 -11.80 -4.07
N ASP A 5 2.44 -11.48 -4.51
CA ASP A 5 3.64 -11.51 -3.68
C ASP A 5 3.65 -10.31 -2.73
N PHE A 6 2.99 -10.44 -1.58
CA PHE A 6 2.95 -9.38 -0.58
C PHE A 6 4.34 -8.87 -0.20
N ASP A 7 5.34 -9.75 -0.12
CA ASP A 7 6.69 -9.37 0.29
C ASP A 7 7.34 -8.39 -0.72
N LYS A 8 7.13 -8.61 -2.02
CA LYS A 8 7.57 -7.69 -3.07
C LYS A 8 6.81 -6.37 -3.01
N ILE A 9 5.50 -6.43 -2.86
CA ILE A 9 4.65 -5.24 -2.77
C ILE A 9 5.03 -4.43 -1.54
N LYS A 10 5.32 -5.08 -0.42
CA LYS A 10 5.79 -4.46 0.82
C LYS A 10 7.15 -3.80 0.64
N GLN A 11 8.09 -4.48 -0.02
CA GLN A 11 9.39 -3.91 -0.36
C GLN A 11 9.23 -2.65 -1.25
N GLU A 12 8.50 -2.76 -2.35
CA GLU A 12 8.23 -1.62 -3.25
C GLU A 12 7.47 -0.50 -2.54
N PHE A 13 6.52 -0.85 -1.66
CA PHE A 13 5.78 0.12 -0.86
C PHE A 13 6.71 0.85 0.07
N ILE A 14 7.60 0.17 0.80
CA ILE A 14 8.54 0.80 1.75
C ILE A 14 9.55 1.68 1.00
N ASP A 15 10.08 1.20 -0.12
CA ASP A 15 11.07 1.90 -0.95
C ASP A 15 10.48 3.12 -1.69
N SER A 16 9.21 3.04 -2.10
CA SER A 16 8.52 4.13 -2.80
C SER A 16 8.24 5.34 -1.92
N ASP A 17 8.20 6.52 -2.55
CA ASP A 17 7.69 7.76 -1.98
C ASP A 17 6.19 7.71 -1.67
N VAL A 18 5.68 8.74 -0.98
CA VAL A 18 4.26 8.85 -0.58
C VAL A 18 3.30 8.62 -1.76
N ASP A 19 3.58 9.18 -2.93
CA ASP A 19 2.74 9.01 -4.13
C ASP A 19 2.81 7.58 -4.68
N GLY A 20 4.02 7.01 -4.75
CA GLY A 20 4.23 5.63 -5.15
C GLY A 20 3.57 4.63 -4.21
N LYS A 21 3.62 4.89 -2.89
CA LYS A 21 2.89 4.13 -1.87
C LYS A 21 1.39 4.14 -2.12
N ILE A 22 0.80 5.31 -2.39
CA ILE A 22 -0.63 5.41 -2.71
C ILE A 22 -0.94 4.60 -3.97
N ARG A 23 -0.14 4.74 -5.02
CA ARG A 23 -0.32 4.01 -6.27
C ARG A 23 -0.22 2.51 -6.09
N ILE A 24 0.78 2.03 -5.36
CA ILE A 24 0.93 0.61 -5.02
C ILE A 24 -0.28 0.15 -4.22
N TYR A 25 -0.72 0.92 -3.23
CA TYR A 25 -1.88 0.56 -2.40
C TYR A 25 -3.19 0.51 -3.18
N THR A 26 -3.42 1.43 -4.13
CA THR A 26 -4.65 1.50 -4.93
C THR A 26 -4.62 0.55 -6.13
N THR A 27 -3.45 0.27 -6.70
CA THR A 27 -3.30 -0.66 -7.83
C THR A 27 -3.15 -2.12 -7.38
N THR A 28 -2.77 -2.34 -6.12
CA THR A 28 -2.63 -3.69 -5.58
C THR A 28 -3.99 -4.24 -5.24
N GLU A 29 -4.41 -5.24 -6.00
CA GLU A 29 -5.62 -6.02 -5.76
C GLU A 29 -5.24 -7.43 -5.28
N GLY A 30 -6.09 -8.06 -4.47
CA GLY A 30 -5.85 -9.44 -4.01
C GLY A 30 -5.00 -9.59 -2.74
N LEU A 31 -4.73 -8.50 -2.02
CA LEU A 31 -4.22 -8.57 -0.64
C LEU A 31 -5.37 -8.72 0.36
N SER A 32 -5.11 -9.46 1.45
CA SER A 32 -6.02 -9.53 2.59
C SER A 32 -5.98 -8.25 3.42
N VAL A 33 -7.03 -8.00 4.20
CA VAL A 33 -7.14 -6.84 5.11
C VAL A 33 -5.93 -6.73 6.06
N GLU A 34 -5.40 -7.85 6.53
CA GLU A 34 -4.22 -7.89 7.40
C GLU A 34 -2.95 -7.38 6.69
N GLN A 35 -2.78 -7.77 5.42
CA GLN A 35 -1.65 -7.35 4.59
C GLN A 35 -1.73 -5.84 4.29
N PHE A 36 -2.92 -5.34 3.96
CA PHE A 36 -3.15 -3.91 3.79
C PHE A 36 -2.87 -3.11 5.08
N ARG A 37 -3.34 -3.60 6.23
CA ARG A 37 -3.04 -3.00 7.54
C ARG A 37 -1.55 -2.94 7.82
N GLU A 38 -0.81 -3.98 7.43
CA GLU A 38 0.63 -4.00 7.61
C GLU A 38 1.33 -2.97 6.71
N LEU A 39 0.92 -2.79 5.46
CA LEU A 39 1.43 -1.69 4.60
C LEU A 39 1.15 -0.32 5.23
N LEU A 40 -0.06 -0.10 5.74
CA LEU A 40 -0.44 1.16 6.39
C LEU A 40 0.39 1.46 7.64
N ARG A 41 0.94 0.46 8.34
CA ARG A 41 1.85 0.70 9.48
C ARG A 41 3.16 1.37 9.06
N TYR A 42 3.63 1.10 7.85
CA TYR A 42 4.82 1.75 7.29
C TYR A 42 4.49 3.07 6.59
N TYR A 43 3.21 3.41 6.47
CA TYR A 43 2.77 4.63 5.84
C TYR A 43 2.72 5.78 6.85
N PRO A 44 3.31 6.95 6.57
CA PRO A 44 3.32 8.05 7.53
C PRO A 44 1.91 8.62 7.71
N ILE A 45 1.41 8.65 8.94
CA ILE A 45 0.02 9.05 9.26
C ILE A 45 -0.34 10.47 8.76
N GLN A 46 0.66 11.35 8.67
CA GLN A 46 0.57 12.70 8.11
C GLN A 46 0.12 12.74 6.64
N TYR A 47 0.36 11.66 5.88
CA TYR A 47 -0.08 11.52 4.49
C TYR A 47 -1.30 10.61 4.35
N LEU A 48 -1.87 10.11 5.46
CA LEU A 48 -3.02 9.20 5.43
C LEU A 48 -4.20 9.85 4.69
N SER A 49 -4.43 11.14 4.92
CA SER A 49 -5.46 11.91 4.21
C SER A 49 -5.24 12.00 2.69
N LYS A 50 -4.01 11.86 2.19
CA LYS A 50 -3.76 11.76 0.73
C LYS A 50 -4.18 10.39 0.19
N LEU A 51 -3.92 9.34 0.95
CA LEU A 51 -4.32 7.99 0.60
C LEU A 51 -5.85 7.87 0.59
N GLU A 52 -6.52 8.39 1.60
CA GLU A 52 -8.00 8.46 1.64
C GLU A 52 -8.57 9.23 0.44
N LYS A 53 -7.99 10.36 0.07
CA LYS A 53 -8.41 11.14 -1.11
C LYS A 53 -8.22 10.41 -2.44
N ALA A 54 -7.28 9.47 -2.53
CA ALA A 54 -7.04 8.68 -3.73
C ALA A 54 -7.92 7.43 -3.82
N MET A 55 -8.48 6.99 -2.69
CA MET A 55 -9.43 5.88 -2.61
C MET A 55 -10.90 6.32 -2.70
N GLY A 56 -11.18 7.58 -2.39
CA GLY A 56 -12.52 8.18 -2.37
C GLY A 56 -12.98 8.75 -3.71
#